data_AF-A0ABD5U4T4-F1
#
_entry.id   AF-A0ABD5U4T4-F1
#
_cell.length_a   1.000
_cell.length_b   1.000
_cell.length_c   1.000
_cell.angle_alpha   90.00
_cell.angle_beta   90.00
_cell.angle_gamma   90.00
#
_symmetry.space_group_name_H-M   'P 1'
#
loop_
_entity.id
_entity.type
_entity.pdbx_description
1 polymer ?
#
loop_
_entity_poly.entity_id
_entity_poly.type
_entity_poly.pdbx_seq_one_letter_code
_entity_poly.pdbx_strand_id
1 'polypeptide(L)'
;MTDADPLFPDADSRFVVESDCKRCPALAACRNRISWGNGSREADVFVVGEAPGAGEPNADRWRGGNHTGLAYTTRHSGRRVRRLLAAVGHPDAYYTNAVKCFPRAEDGETNREPTAEERANCRAHLETELERVEPEVVVATGKHATKTMLAFDGKSLDGFVDSVLEPVELDAFDATLLPVLHPSYQDVWVSRLGYSPAEYEAAIRERLP
;
A
#
# COMPACT_ATOMS: atom_id res chain seq x y z
N MET A 1 -4.27 -0.30 -22.54
CA MET A 1 -3.30 0.05 -21.48
C MET A 1 -2.17 0.81 -22.13
N THR A 2 -1.95 2.07 -21.76
CA THR A 2 -0.77 2.80 -22.22
C THR A 2 0.46 2.15 -21.61
N ASP A 3 1.43 1.78 -22.44
CA ASP A 3 2.71 1.16 -22.05
C ASP A 3 3.66 2.14 -21.32
N ALA A 4 3.14 3.32 -20.94
CA ALA A 4 3.89 4.34 -20.25
C ALA A 4 4.31 3.87 -18.85
N ASP A 5 5.57 4.14 -18.50
CA ASP A 5 6.06 3.94 -17.15
C ASP A 5 5.33 4.93 -16.21
N PRO A 6 4.75 4.48 -15.08
CA PRO A 6 4.06 5.41 -14.19
C PRO A 6 5.08 6.36 -13.56
N LEU A 7 4.58 7.47 -13.02
CA LEU A 7 5.41 8.43 -12.31
C LEU A 7 6.14 7.73 -11.15
N PHE A 8 7.46 7.89 -11.14
CA PHE A 8 8.28 7.54 -9.99
C PHE A 8 8.26 8.71 -9.01
N PRO A 9 8.03 8.48 -7.70
CA PRO A 9 7.90 9.57 -6.75
C PRO A 9 9.20 10.35 -6.58
N ASP A 10 9.08 11.67 -6.43
CA ASP A 10 10.21 12.51 -6.02
C ASP A 10 10.70 12.07 -4.63
N ALA A 11 12.02 12.10 -4.41
CA ALA A 11 12.60 11.85 -3.10
C ALA A 11 12.06 12.81 -2.03
N ASP A 12 11.77 14.05 -2.42
CA ASP A 12 11.28 15.11 -1.52
C ASP A 12 9.77 14.98 -1.20
N SER A 13 9.05 14.14 -1.95
CA SER A 13 7.63 13.81 -1.67
C SER A 13 7.46 12.89 -0.45
N ARG A 14 8.57 12.41 0.14
CA ARG A 14 8.56 11.55 1.32
C ARG A 14 7.92 12.25 2.52
N PHE A 15 6.95 11.59 3.15
CA PHE A 15 6.39 12.07 4.41
C PHE A 15 6.99 11.29 5.59
N VAL A 16 8.00 11.89 6.23
CA VAL A 16 8.68 11.28 7.39
C VAL A 16 7.94 11.66 8.66
N VAL A 17 7.24 10.69 9.27
CA VAL A 17 6.54 10.89 10.55
C VAL A 17 7.51 10.83 11.74
N GLU A 18 8.44 9.89 11.74
CA GLU A 18 9.45 9.73 12.80
C GLU A 18 10.81 9.38 12.18
N SER A 19 11.83 10.22 12.37
CA SER A 19 13.17 9.88 11.93
C SER A 19 13.76 8.75 12.78
N ASP A 20 14.35 7.73 12.14
CA ASP A 20 15.06 6.62 12.79
C ASP A 20 14.27 5.83 13.86
N CYS A 21 12.97 5.62 13.66
CA CYS A 21 12.12 4.83 14.57
C CYS A 21 12.71 3.43 14.86
N LYS A 22 12.90 3.08 16.14
CA LYS A 22 13.49 1.79 16.60
C LYS A 22 12.55 0.93 17.44
N ARG A 23 11.24 1.23 17.43
CA ARG A 23 10.23 0.54 18.24
C ARG A 23 10.14 -0.97 17.96
N CYS A 24 10.54 -1.42 16.77
CA CYS A 24 10.61 -2.83 16.39
C CYS A 24 12.08 -3.27 16.21
N PRO A 25 12.75 -3.85 17.23
CA PRO A 25 14.17 -4.18 17.14
C PRO A 25 14.51 -5.11 15.96
N ALA A 26 13.69 -6.13 15.70
CA ALA A 26 13.92 -7.09 14.63
C ALA A 26 13.87 -6.41 13.24
N LEU A 27 12.91 -5.52 13.01
CA LEU A 27 12.79 -4.76 11.77
C LEU A 27 13.91 -3.73 11.62
N ALA A 28 14.27 -3.04 12.72
CA ALA A 28 15.34 -2.05 12.72
C ALA A 28 16.71 -2.68 12.41
N ALA A 29 16.95 -3.91 12.86
CA ALA A 29 18.18 -4.64 12.62
C ALA A 29 18.34 -5.15 11.16
N CYS A 30 17.23 -5.36 10.44
CA CYS A 30 17.26 -5.97 9.11
C CYS A 30 16.95 -5.00 7.95
N ARG A 31 16.22 -3.92 8.21
CA ARG A 31 15.86 -2.94 7.18
C ARG A 31 17.10 -2.18 6.68
N ASN A 32 17.07 -1.81 5.41
CA ASN A 32 18.03 -0.84 4.85
C ASN A 32 17.52 0.59 5.07
N ARG A 33 16.23 0.83 4.90
CA ARG A 33 15.56 2.12 5.12
C ARG A 33 14.16 1.91 5.67
N ILE A 34 13.64 2.93 6.35
CA ILE A 34 12.21 3.02 6.62
C ILE A 34 11.52 3.50 5.33
N SER A 35 10.52 2.75 4.88
CA SER A 35 9.72 3.01 3.69
C SER A 35 8.53 3.90 4.05
N TRP A 36 8.74 5.21 4.01
CA TRP A 36 7.72 6.21 4.32
C TRP A 36 6.72 6.38 3.18
N GLY A 37 5.55 6.94 3.52
CA GLY A 37 4.57 7.35 2.53
C GLY A 37 5.08 8.48 1.63
N ASN A 38 4.49 8.61 0.44
CA ASN A 38 4.89 9.57 -0.59
C ASN A 38 3.76 9.84 -1.58
N GLY A 39 3.82 10.97 -2.28
CA GLY A 39 2.77 11.45 -3.19
C GLY A 39 2.25 12.82 -2.75
N SER A 40 1.12 13.25 -3.32
CA SER A 40 0.47 14.50 -2.88
C SER A 40 -0.07 14.36 -1.45
N ARG A 41 0.08 15.42 -0.64
CA ARG A 41 -0.55 15.51 0.70
C ARG A 41 -1.98 16.02 0.64
N GLU A 42 -2.42 16.42 -0.54
CA GLU A 42 -3.79 16.86 -0.87
C GLU A 42 -4.43 15.80 -1.79
N ALA A 43 -4.05 14.53 -1.65
CA ALA A 43 -4.53 13.46 -2.52
C ALA A 43 -5.88 12.92 -2.03
N ASP A 44 -6.87 12.91 -2.90
CA ASP A 44 -8.18 12.31 -2.60
C ASP A 44 -8.11 10.78 -2.48
N VAL A 45 -7.09 10.16 -3.09
CA VAL A 45 -6.85 8.71 -3.06
C VAL A 45 -5.58 8.37 -2.28
N PHE A 46 -5.75 7.50 -1.28
CA PHE A 46 -4.70 7.00 -0.40
C PHE A 46 -4.52 5.49 -0.57
N VAL A 47 -3.37 5.06 -1.08
CA VAL A 47 -3.06 3.66 -1.36
C VAL A 47 -2.22 3.07 -0.23
N VAL A 48 -2.72 2.00 0.39
CA VAL A 48 -2.07 1.34 1.53
C VAL A 48 -1.78 -0.13 1.27
N GLY A 49 -0.52 -0.50 1.49
CA GLY A 49 -0.02 -1.88 1.44
C GLY A 49 0.27 -2.42 2.83
N GLU A 50 0.73 -3.67 2.91
CA GLU A 50 1.08 -4.32 4.18
C GLU A 50 2.42 -3.81 4.71
N ALA A 51 3.49 -4.00 3.94
CA ALA A 51 4.86 -3.66 4.30
C ALA A 51 5.73 -3.54 3.04
N PRO A 52 6.88 -2.84 3.09
CA PRO A 52 7.83 -2.88 1.98
C PRO A 52 8.37 -4.31 1.78
N GLY A 53 8.53 -4.69 0.51
CA GLY A 53 9.22 -5.93 0.14
C GLY A 53 10.75 -5.81 0.28
N ALA A 54 11.44 -6.95 0.19
CA ALA A 54 12.92 -7.00 0.14
C ALA A 54 13.47 -6.03 -0.92
N GLY A 55 12.88 -6.08 -2.12
CA GLY A 55 13.26 -5.27 -3.27
C GLY A 55 14.35 -5.90 -4.12
N GLU A 56 14.79 -5.15 -5.13
CA GLU A 56 15.86 -5.56 -6.05
C GLU A 56 16.93 -4.46 -6.03
N PRO A 57 18.02 -4.60 -5.26
CA PRO A 57 19.03 -3.55 -5.12
C PRO A 57 19.65 -3.11 -6.45
N ASN A 58 19.74 -4.03 -7.42
CA ASN A 58 20.32 -3.81 -8.75
C ASN A 58 19.29 -3.39 -9.81
N ALA A 59 18.01 -3.25 -9.45
CA ALA A 59 17.03 -2.66 -10.34
C ALA A 59 17.34 -1.17 -10.54
N ASP A 60 16.66 -0.57 -11.52
CA ASP A 60 16.79 0.83 -11.92
C ASP A 60 16.36 1.81 -10.80
N ARG A 61 15.35 2.65 -11.05
CA ARG A 61 14.71 3.45 -9.99
C ARG A 61 13.80 2.61 -9.09
N TRP A 62 13.28 1.48 -9.60
CA TRP A 62 12.29 0.63 -8.92
C TRP A 62 12.89 -0.41 -7.96
N ARG A 63 13.87 -0.01 -7.14
CA ARG A 63 14.59 -0.92 -6.22
C ARG A 63 13.77 -1.44 -5.04
N GLY A 64 12.64 -0.82 -4.73
CA GLY A 64 11.79 -1.16 -3.59
C GLY A 64 11.98 -0.28 -2.36
N GLY A 65 10.93 -0.17 -1.56
CA GLY A 65 10.86 0.75 -0.43
C GLY A 65 11.93 0.53 0.64
N ASN A 66 12.38 -0.72 0.82
CA ASN A 66 13.51 -1.03 1.69
C ASN A 66 14.80 -0.33 1.23
N HIS A 67 15.00 -0.13 -0.08
CA HIS A 67 16.21 0.48 -0.65
C HIS A 67 16.06 1.98 -0.95
N THR A 68 14.87 2.41 -1.36
CA THR A 68 14.60 3.81 -1.72
C THR A 68 14.22 4.65 -0.49
N GLY A 69 13.50 4.04 0.47
CA GLY A 69 12.82 4.72 1.57
C GLY A 69 11.43 5.26 1.20
N LEU A 70 10.88 4.85 0.05
CA LEU A 70 9.59 5.31 -0.49
C LEU A 70 8.67 4.11 -0.77
N ALA A 71 7.44 4.14 -0.28
CA ALA A 71 6.46 3.08 -0.53
C ALA A 71 6.10 2.91 -2.02
N TYR A 72 5.71 1.68 -2.39
CA TYR A 72 5.34 1.29 -3.76
C TYR A 72 6.40 1.60 -4.83
N THR A 73 7.68 1.43 -4.51
CA THR A 73 8.79 1.62 -5.46
C THR A 73 9.47 0.33 -5.89
N THR A 74 8.80 -0.83 -5.79
CA THR A 74 9.29 -2.11 -6.32
C THR A 74 8.95 -2.27 -7.80
N ARG A 75 9.78 -3.02 -8.54
CA ARG A 75 9.62 -3.25 -9.99
C ARG A 75 8.33 -3.98 -10.37
N HIS A 76 7.90 -4.94 -9.56
CA HIS A 76 6.76 -5.81 -9.89
C HIS A 76 5.45 -5.32 -9.26
N SER A 77 5.37 -5.24 -7.93
CA SER A 77 4.13 -4.85 -7.25
C SER A 77 3.90 -3.34 -7.28
N GLY A 78 4.87 -2.54 -6.81
CA GLY A 78 4.78 -1.09 -6.68
C GLY A 78 4.45 -0.41 -8.00
N ARG A 79 5.25 -0.72 -9.03
CA ARG A 79 5.05 -0.22 -10.40
C ARG A 79 3.71 -0.63 -11.01
N ARG A 80 3.23 -1.86 -10.76
CA ARG A 80 1.93 -2.32 -11.28
C ARG A 80 0.78 -1.57 -10.62
N VAL A 81 0.82 -1.36 -9.30
CA VAL A 81 -0.20 -0.57 -8.58
C VAL A 81 -0.21 0.87 -9.06
N ARG A 82 0.95 1.54 -9.17
CA ARG A 82 1.02 2.91 -9.67
C ARG A 82 0.50 3.05 -11.11
N ARG A 83 0.73 2.06 -11.97
CA ARG A 83 0.12 2.02 -13.32
C ARG A 83 -1.39 1.92 -13.26
N LEU A 84 -1.91 1.05 -12.40
CA LEU A 84 -3.34 0.89 -12.22
C LEU A 84 -3.96 2.22 -11.78
N LEU A 85 -3.44 2.85 -10.73
CA LEU A 85 -3.95 4.13 -10.23
C LEU A 85 -3.85 5.25 -11.28
N ALA A 86 -2.74 5.33 -12.02
CA ALA A 86 -2.62 6.28 -13.14
C ALA A 86 -3.66 6.01 -14.25
N ALA A 87 -3.93 4.75 -14.57
CA ALA A 87 -4.91 4.38 -15.60
C ALA A 87 -6.35 4.70 -15.17
N VAL A 88 -6.65 4.63 -13.87
CA VAL A 88 -7.98 4.99 -13.33
C VAL A 88 -8.11 6.47 -12.97
N GLY A 89 -7.10 7.31 -13.24
CA GLY A 89 -7.23 8.77 -13.11
C GLY A 89 -6.53 9.40 -11.90
N HIS A 90 -5.82 8.62 -11.07
CA HIS A 90 -5.13 9.09 -9.87
C HIS A 90 -3.60 8.86 -9.93
N PRO A 91 -2.89 9.45 -10.90
CA PRO A 91 -1.44 9.29 -11.05
C PRO A 91 -0.63 9.86 -9.88
N ASP A 92 -1.22 10.75 -9.08
CA ASP A 92 -0.65 11.52 -7.98
C ASP A 92 -1.16 11.12 -6.59
N ALA A 93 -1.87 9.99 -6.50
CA ALA A 93 -2.32 9.39 -5.24
C ALA A 93 -1.21 9.32 -4.18
N TYR A 94 -1.60 9.31 -2.91
CA TYR A 94 -0.67 9.08 -1.81
C TYR A 94 -0.42 7.57 -1.65
N TYR A 95 0.82 7.14 -1.46
CA TYR A 95 1.21 5.73 -1.40
C TYR A 95 1.96 5.43 -0.11
N THR A 96 1.54 4.41 0.64
CA THR A 96 2.17 4.02 1.91
C THR A 96 2.02 2.54 2.27
N ASN A 97 2.57 2.10 3.40
CA ASN A 97 2.31 0.77 3.96
C ASN A 97 1.88 0.88 5.42
N ALA A 98 1.11 -0.11 5.91
CA ALA A 98 0.75 -0.25 7.31
C ALA A 98 1.99 -0.40 8.21
N VAL A 99 2.93 -1.26 7.83
CA VAL A 99 4.23 -1.42 8.48
C VAL A 99 5.31 -0.78 7.61
N LYS A 100 6.08 0.14 8.19
CA LYS A 100 7.02 0.98 7.42
C LYS A 100 8.36 0.30 7.11
N CYS A 101 8.64 -0.86 7.70
CA CYS A 101 9.94 -1.54 7.59
C CYS A 101 9.78 -2.95 7.00
N PHE A 102 10.83 -3.45 6.34
CA PHE A 102 10.80 -4.76 5.68
C PHE A 102 10.80 -5.91 6.72
N PRO A 103 9.73 -6.73 6.79
CA PRO A 103 9.65 -7.88 7.69
C PRO A 103 10.37 -9.08 7.06
N ARG A 104 11.71 -9.10 7.14
CA ARG A 104 12.53 -10.18 6.56
C ARG A 104 12.20 -11.54 7.18
N ALA A 105 11.95 -12.54 6.33
CA ALA A 105 11.82 -13.94 6.72
C ALA A 105 13.20 -14.57 7.03
N GLU A 106 13.21 -15.80 7.53
CA GLU A 106 14.46 -16.51 7.88
C GLU A 106 15.34 -16.81 6.67
N ASP A 107 14.76 -17.00 5.49
CA ASP A 107 15.48 -17.18 4.23
C ASP A 107 16.29 -15.94 3.81
N GLY A 108 16.02 -14.79 4.41
CA GLY A 108 16.70 -13.52 4.13
C GLY A 108 16.21 -12.80 2.88
N GLU A 109 15.38 -13.43 2.05
CA GLU A 109 14.99 -12.95 0.72
C GLU A 109 13.51 -12.58 0.64
N THR A 110 12.66 -13.20 1.44
CA THR A 110 11.20 -13.02 1.38
C THR A 110 10.65 -12.22 2.56
N ASN A 111 9.39 -11.81 2.42
CA ASN A 111 8.62 -11.22 3.50
C ASN A 111 7.98 -12.34 4.33
N ARG A 112 8.13 -12.27 5.65
CA ARG A 112 7.16 -12.86 6.57
C ARG A 112 6.02 -11.88 6.82
N GLU A 113 4.93 -12.36 7.40
CA GLU A 113 3.90 -11.47 7.93
C GLU A 113 4.49 -10.62 9.09
N PRO A 114 4.20 -9.31 9.16
CA PRO A 114 4.49 -8.52 10.34
C PRO A 114 3.79 -9.09 11.58
N THR A 115 4.43 -9.00 12.73
CA THR A 115 3.82 -9.44 14.00
C THR A 115 2.71 -8.47 14.43
N ALA A 116 1.87 -8.90 15.37
CA ALA A 116 0.86 -8.01 15.96
C ALA A 116 1.50 -6.77 16.63
N GLU A 117 2.63 -6.96 17.30
CA GLU A 117 3.41 -5.87 17.91
C GLU A 117 3.98 -4.91 16.86
N GLU A 118 4.52 -5.43 15.75
CA GLU A 118 5.06 -4.58 14.68
C GLU A 118 3.97 -3.73 14.02
N ARG A 119 2.77 -4.30 13.83
CA ARG A 119 1.60 -3.55 13.38
C ARG A 119 1.16 -2.50 14.39
N ALA A 120 1.07 -2.86 15.67
CA ALA A 120 0.69 -1.92 16.73
C ALA A 120 1.68 -0.74 16.82
N ASN A 121 2.98 -1.01 16.73
CA ASN A 121 4.03 0.01 16.76
C ASN A 121 3.94 0.97 15.57
N CYS A 122 3.64 0.47 14.37
CA CYS A 122 3.50 1.31 13.17
C CYS A 122 2.12 1.96 13.02
N ARG A 123 1.11 1.52 13.77
CA ARG A 123 -0.27 2.03 13.67
C ARG A 123 -0.33 3.54 13.78
N ALA A 124 0.30 4.12 14.80
CA ALA A 124 0.33 5.57 15.00
C ALA A 124 0.97 6.32 13.83
N HIS A 125 1.94 5.73 13.12
CA HIS A 125 2.50 6.36 11.92
C HIS A 125 1.52 6.36 10.75
N LEU A 126 0.77 5.28 10.55
CA LEU A 126 -0.25 5.21 9.50
C LEU A 126 -1.42 6.16 9.82
N GLU A 127 -1.83 6.22 11.08
CA GLU A 127 -2.86 7.15 11.58
C GLU A 127 -2.47 8.59 11.30
N THR A 128 -1.25 9.02 11.67
CA THR A 128 -0.75 10.37 11.35
C THR A 128 -0.70 10.66 9.85
N GLU A 129 -0.40 9.65 9.01
CA GLU A 129 -0.46 9.84 7.55
C GLU A 129 -1.89 10.05 7.05
N LEU A 130 -2.86 9.28 7.56
CA LEU A 130 -4.28 9.42 7.21
C LEU A 130 -4.84 10.76 7.68
N GLU A 131 -4.61 11.13 8.93
CA GLU A 131 -5.04 12.41 9.52
C GLU A 131 -4.42 13.62 8.82
N ARG A 132 -3.25 13.47 8.19
CA ARG A 132 -2.59 14.59 7.51
C ARG A 132 -3.02 14.74 6.06
N VAL A 133 -3.34 13.64 5.39
CA VAL A 133 -3.75 13.62 3.98
C VAL A 133 -5.25 13.82 3.85
N GLU A 134 -6.05 13.35 4.82
CA GLU A 134 -7.50 13.45 4.83
C GLU A 134 -8.14 12.99 3.51
N PRO A 135 -7.87 11.74 3.05
CA PRO A 135 -8.30 11.27 1.75
C PRO A 135 -9.80 10.93 1.72
N GLU A 136 -10.45 11.11 0.56
CA GLU A 136 -11.82 10.65 0.35
C GLU A 136 -11.91 9.11 0.26
N VAL A 137 -10.91 8.48 -0.38
CA VAL A 137 -10.87 7.01 -0.56
C VAL A 137 -9.52 6.41 -0.18
N VAL A 138 -9.56 5.36 0.64
CA VAL A 138 -8.40 4.52 0.98
C VAL A 138 -8.44 3.22 0.16
N VAL A 139 -7.52 3.07 -0.79
CA VAL A 139 -7.35 1.85 -1.58
C VAL A 139 -6.40 0.89 -0.86
N ALA A 140 -6.94 -0.20 -0.29
CA ALA A 140 -6.15 -1.20 0.41
C ALA A 140 -5.76 -2.36 -0.52
N THR A 141 -4.46 -2.54 -0.76
CA THR A 141 -3.95 -3.56 -1.68
C THR A 141 -3.73 -4.90 -1.00
N GLY A 142 -4.77 -5.73 -0.97
CA GLY A 142 -4.73 -7.10 -0.44
C GLY A 142 -5.22 -7.24 1.00
N LYS A 143 -5.47 -8.51 1.38
CA LYS A 143 -6.06 -8.90 2.67
C LYS A 143 -5.50 -8.20 3.91
N HIS A 144 -4.17 -8.15 4.05
CA HIS A 144 -3.55 -7.60 5.27
C HIS A 144 -3.71 -6.09 5.39
N ALA A 145 -3.65 -5.37 4.27
CA ALA A 145 -3.92 -3.94 4.23
C ALA A 145 -5.39 -3.67 4.57
N THR A 146 -6.32 -4.40 3.95
CA THR A 146 -7.76 -4.31 4.23
C THR A 146 -8.06 -4.56 5.71
N LYS A 147 -7.52 -5.64 6.29
CA LYS A 147 -7.68 -5.96 7.72
C LYS A 147 -7.12 -4.86 8.62
N THR A 148 -6.00 -4.23 8.24
CA THR A 148 -5.42 -3.13 9.02
C THR A 148 -6.34 -1.91 9.04
N MET A 149 -6.91 -1.54 7.89
CA MET A 149 -7.82 -0.40 7.79
C MET A 149 -9.12 -0.62 8.56
N LEU A 150 -9.75 -1.79 8.41
CA LEU A 150 -10.96 -2.14 9.16
C LEU A 150 -10.74 -2.14 10.69
N ALA A 151 -9.54 -2.49 11.14
CA ALA A 151 -9.19 -2.47 12.56
C ALA A 151 -9.07 -1.05 13.14
N PHE A 152 -9.10 0.02 12.34
CA PHE A 152 -9.26 1.37 12.89
C PHE A 152 -10.64 1.60 13.49
N ASP A 153 -11.67 1.00 12.91
CA ASP A 153 -13.06 1.07 13.40
C ASP A 153 -13.47 -0.15 14.26
N GLY A 154 -12.52 -1.03 14.60
CA GLY A 154 -12.83 -2.28 15.29
C GLY A 154 -13.64 -3.28 14.43
N LYS A 155 -13.68 -3.10 13.11
CA LYS A 155 -14.35 -4.00 12.15
C LYS A 155 -13.44 -5.20 11.85
N SER A 156 -14.03 -6.39 11.66
CA SER A 156 -13.32 -7.60 11.25
C SER A 156 -13.48 -7.88 9.75
N LEU A 157 -12.56 -8.67 9.18
CA LEU A 157 -12.63 -9.14 7.80
C LEU A 157 -12.96 -10.64 7.79
N ASP A 158 -14.17 -10.99 7.39
CA ASP A 158 -14.65 -12.39 7.39
C ASP A 158 -14.19 -13.15 6.13
N GLY A 159 -14.24 -12.49 4.97
CA GLY A 159 -13.79 -13.04 3.68
C GLY A 159 -13.14 -11.95 2.83
N PHE A 160 -11.85 -12.12 2.49
CA PHE A 160 -11.16 -11.10 1.69
C PHE A 160 -11.70 -11.03 0.26
N VAL A 161 -11.91 -12.17 -0.39
CA VAL A 161 -12.35 -12.23 -1.79
C VAL A 161 -13.70 -11.53 -1.96
N ASP A 162 -14.62 -11.76 -1.02
CA ASP A 162 -15.96 -11.16 -1.04
C ASP A 162 -15.95 -9.65 -0.76
N SER A 163 -14.89 -9.13 -0.16
CA SER A 163 -14.72 -7.67 0.09
C SER A 163 -14.09 -6.91 -1.08
N VAL A 164 -13.54 -7.62 -2.08
CA VAL A 164 -12.84 -6.97 -3.20
C VAL A 164 -13.84 -6.17 -4.03
N LEU A 165 -13.55 -4.89 -4.25
CA LEU A 165 -14.43 -3.91 -4.92
C LEU A 165 -15.75 -3.62 -4.17
N GLU A 166 -15.89 -4.01 -2.91
CA GLU A 166 -17.02 -3.61 -2.07
C GLU A 166 -16.56 -2.47 -1.15
N PRO A 167 -17.02 -1.22 -1.38
CA PRO A 167 -16.66 -0.08 -0.55
C PRO A 167 -17.16 -0.25 0.88
N VAL A 168 -16.36 0.17 1.85
CA VAL A 168 -16.70 0.13 3.28
C VAL A 168 -16.39 1.48 3.90
N GLU A 169 -17.36 2.08 4.59
CA GLU A 169 -17.13 3.31 5.36
C GLU A 169 -16.06 3.12 6.44
N LEU A 170 -15.12 4.06 6.53
CA LEU A 170 -14.14 4.20 7.61
C LEU A 170 -14.49 5.43 8.46
N ASP A 171 -15.23 5.20 9.54
CA ASP A 171 -15.74 6.25 10.42
C ASP A 171 -14.60 6.99 11.13
N ALA A 172 -13.49 6.31 11.44
CA ALA A 172 -12.33 6.93 12.08
C ALA A 172 -11.64 8.02 11.24
N PHE A 173 -11.87 8.05 9.92
CA PHE A 173 -11.16 8.94 9.00
C PHE A 173 -12.08 9.71 8.04
N ASP A 174 -13.41 9.58 8.19
CA ASP A 174 -14.40 10.16 7.25
C ASP A 174 -14.08 9.82 5.79
N ALA A 175 -13.70 8.56 5.54
CA ALA A 175 -13.19 8.08 4.25
C ALA A 175 -13.85 6.75 3.86
N THR A 176 -13.82 6.42 2.58
CA THR A 176 -14.24 5.10 2.09
C THR A 176 -13.05 4.16 1.91
N LEU A 177 -13.09 2.96 2.49
CA LEU A 177 -12.16 1.88 2.17
C LEU A 177 -12.58 1.16 0.90
N LEU A 178 -11.67 1.03 -0.07
CA LEU A 178 -11.83 0.19 -1.24
C LEU A 178 -10.80 -0.96 -1.22
N PRO A 179 -11.20 -2.19 -0.85
CA PRO A 179 -10.33 -3.35 -0.94
C PRO A 179 -10.07 -3.75 -2.40
N VAL A 180 -8.80 -3.89 -2.77
CA VAL A 180 -8.39 -4.36 -4.10
C VAL A 180 -7.43 -5.55 -3.98
N LEU A 181 -7.35 -6.37 -5.03
CA LEU A 181 -6.42 -7.49 -5.09
C LEU A 181 -4.98 -6.97 -5.11
N HIS A 182 -4.09 -7.58 -4.33
CA HIS A 182 -2.67 -7.30 -4.45
C HIS A 182 -2.13 -7.82 -5.80
N PRO A 183 -1.21 -7.08 -6.47
CA PRO A 183 -0.63 -7.44 -7.76
C PRO A 183 -0.15 -8.87 -7.92
N SER A 184 0.40 -9.47 -6.86
CA SER A 184 1.02 -10.80 -6.91
C SER A 184 0.05 -11.93 -7.25
N TYR A 185 -1.26 -11.70 -7.13
CA TYR A 185 -2.27 -12.71 -7.41
C TYR A 185 -3.45 -12.20 -8.24
N GLN A 186 -3.38 -10.97 -8.78
CA GLN A 186 -4.38 -10.41 -9.69
C GLN A 186 -4.60 -11.30 -10.93
N ASP A 187 -3.51 -11.78 -11.54
CA ASP A 187 -3.55 -12.58 -12.78
C ASP A 187 -4.37 -13.88 -12.63
N VAL A 188 -4.54 -14.37 -11.38
CA VAL A 188 -5.32 -15.57 -11.05
C VAL A 188 -6.73 -15.23 -10.58
N TRP A 189 -6.89 -14.17 -9.77
CA TRP A 189 -8.14 -13.92 -9.06
C TRP A 189 -9.10 -12.97 -9.78
N VAL A 190 -8.60 -12.08 -10.65
CA VAL A 190 -9.47 -11.15 -11.40
C VAL A 190 -10.50 -11.92 -12.23
N SER A 191 -10.06 -12.93 -12.96
CA SER A 191 -10.95 -13.80 -13.75
C SER A 191 -11.88 -14.66 -12.88
N ARG A 192 -11.43 -15.10 -11.71
CA ARG A 192 -12.26 -15.86 -10.75
C ARG A 192 -13.36 -15.01 -10.10
N LEU A 193 -13.13 -13.71 -9.99
CA LEU A 193 -14.14 -12.73 -9.59
C LEU A 193 -15.11 -12.37 -10.72
N GLY A 194 -14.94 -12.96 -11.91
CA GLY A 194 -15.81 -12.71 -13.07
C GLY A 194 -15.45 -11.45 -13.86
N TYR A 195 -14.28 -10.85 -13.62
CA TYR A 195 -13.81 -9.68 -14.37
C TYR A 195 -12.75 -10.06 -15.39
N SER A 196 -12.75 -9.39 -16.54
CA SER A 196 -11.53 -9.18 -17.34
C SER A 196 -10.65 -8.10 -16.68
N PRO A 197 -9.36 -8.00 -17.04
CA PRO A 197 -8.50 -6.93 -16.54
C PRO A 197 -9.04 -5.51 -16.79
N ALA A 198 -9.69 -5.29 -17.95
CA ALA A 198 -10.26 -3.99 -18.30
C ALA A 198 -11.53 -3.67 -17.49
N GLU A 199 -12.39 -4.66 -17.27
CA GLU A 199 -13.58 -4.49 -16.43
C GLU A 199 -13.19 -4.28 -14.96
N TYR A 200 -12.13 -4.94 -14.49
CA TYR A 200 -11.59 -4.71 -13.14
C TYR A 200 -11.07 -3.27 -12.97
N GLU A 201 -10.31 -2.77 -13.95
CA GLU A 201 -9.85 -1.38 -13.97
C GLU A 201 -11.02 -0.39 -14.01
N ALA A 202 -12.04 -0.65 -14.84
CA ALA A 202 -13.24 0.18 -14.92
C ALA A 202 -14.02 0.18 -13.60
N ALA A 203 -14.19 -0.98 -12.96
CA ALA A 203 -14.87 -1.10 -11.68
C ALA A 203 -14.14 -0.34 -10.56
N ILE A 204 -12.81 -0.31 -10.58
CA ILE A 204 -12.04 0.54 -9.66
C ILE A 204 -12.31 2.01 -9.97
N ARG A 205 -12.21 2.43 -11.24
CA ARG A 205 -12.43 3.82 -11.66
C ARG A 205 -13.79 4.35 -11.21
N GLU A 206 -14.84 3.54 -11.31
CA GLU A 206 -16.21 3.92 -10.91
C GLU A 206 -16.38 4.12 -9.39
N ARG A 207 -15.42 3.70 -8.58
CA ARG A 207 -15.46 3.75 -7.10
C ARG A 207 -14.45 4.73 -6.50
N LEU A 208 -13.71 5.44 -7.35
CA LEU A 208 -12.81 6.51 -6.95
C LEU A 208 -13.44 7.87 -7.35
N PRO A 209 -13.09 8.96 -6.66
CA PRO A 209 -13.66 10.29 -6.90
C PRO A 209 -13.30 10.90 -8.27
#